data_AF-A0A973GXY2-F1
#
_entry.id   AF-A0A973GXY2-F1
#
_cell.length_a   1.000
_cell.length_b   1.000
_cell.length_c   1.000
_cell.angle_alpha   90.00
_cell.angle_beta   90.00
_cell.angle_gamma   90.00
#
_symmetry.space_group_name_H-M   'P 1'
#
loop_
_entity.id
_entity.type
_entity.pdbx_description
1 polymer ?
#
loop_
_entity_poly.entity_id
_entity_poly.type
_entity_poly.pdbx_seq_one_letter_code
_entity_poly.pdbx_strand_id
1 'polypeptide(L)'
;ELEQIPAISDDEPEYLPSVARPLVYHLFGILAEPDSLVLTEDDHFDFLRRVSRVPALVPLAVREALADTALLLLGYRIDGWDFRVLYRSLLQQEGRARRSKYANIAGQVSPDEDYFLLPTQARRYFERSFDANDISIFWGSVDDFTRELLAQLAAAPAPAPPERAASRRR
;
A
#
# COMPACT_ATOMS: atom_id res chain seq x y z
N GLU A 1 -18.80 -17.28 -6.36
CA GLU A 1 -18.42 -18.24 -5.32
C GLU A 1 -16.98 -17.94 -4.90
N LEU A 2 -16.76 -16.99 -3.99
CA LEU A 2 -15.42 -16.60 -3.48
C LEU A 2 -15.14 -17.16 -2.08
N GLU A 3 -15.99 -18.08 -1.61
CA GLU A 3 -16.03 -18.56 -0.22
C GLU A 3 -14.98 -19.64 0.14
N GLN A 4 -14.02 -19.94 -0.75
CA GLN A 4 -13.12 -21.09 -0.57
C GLN A 4 -11.62 -20.79 -0.62
N ILE A 5 -11.19 -19.53 -0.58
CA ILE A 5 -9.78 -19.25 -0.31
C ILE A 5 -9.63 -19.22 1.22
N PRO A 6 -9.02 -20.25 1.84
CA PRO A 6 -8.80 -20.23 3.28
C PRO A 6 -7.93 -19.02 3.60
N ALA A 7 -8.53 -18.06 4.30
CA ALA A 7 -7.78 -16.97 4.87
C ALA A 7 -6.98 -17.54 6.04
N ILE A 8 -5.81 -16.99 6.32
CA ILE A 8 -5.03 -17.36 7.52
C ILE A 8 -5.85 -17.20 8.80
N SER A 9 -6.88 -16.34 8.79
CA SER A 9 -7.83 -16.16 9.88
C SER A 9 -8.83 -17.31 10.06
N ASP A 10 -9.06 -18.11 9.03
CA ASP A 10 -9.96 -19.27 9.10
C ASP A 10 -9.31 -20.42 9.87
N ASP A 11 -8.01 -20.62 9.65
CA ASP A 11 -7.19 -21.62 10.36
C ASP A 11 -6.61 -21.09 11.69
N GLU A 12 -6.24 -19.81 11.72
CA GLU A 12 -5.63 -19.13 12.87
C GLU A 12 -6.30 -17.75 13.11
N PRO A 13 -7.45 -17.69 13.79
CA PRO A 13 -8.21 -16.45 13.98
C PRO A 13 -7.48 -15.38 14.81
N GLU A 14 -6.50 -15.79 15.61
CA GLU A 14 -5.63 -14.91 16.40
C GLU A 14 -4.27 -14.65 15.73
N TYR A 15 -4.14 -14.93 14.42
CA TYR A 15 -2.89 -14.73 13.71
C TYR A 15 -2.40 -13.27 13.80
N LEU A 16 -1.16 -13.11 14.29
CA LEU A 16 -0.47 -11.83 14.35
C LEU A 16 0.76 -11.87 13.43
N PRO A 17 0.86 -10.95 12.44
CA PRO A 17 2.01 -10.90 11.54
C PRO A 17 3.32 -10.66 12.30
N SER A 18 4.39 -11.31 11.88
CA SER A 18 5.74 -11.15 12.42
C SER A 18 6.79 -11.08 11.32
N VAL A 19 8.02 -10.72 11.67
CA VAL A 19 9.15 -10.72 10.71
C VAL A 19 9.38 -12.12 10.12
N ALA A 20 9.25 -13.17 10.95
CA ALA A 20 9.45 -14.55 10.51
C ALA A 20 8.25 -15.13 9.73
N ARG A 21 7.06 -14.60 9.98
CA ARG A 21 5.81 -15.02 9.34
C ARG A 21 5.00 -13.76 9.00
N PRO A 22 5.28 -13.12 7.85
CA PRO A 22 4.57 -11.91 7.45
C PRO A 22 3.19 -12.25 6.91
N LEU A 23 2.29 -11.28 6.95
CA LEU A 23 1.00 -11.38 6.27
C LEU A 23 1.15 -10.88 4.83
N VAL A 24 0.77 -11.71 3.86
CA VAL A 24 0.67 -11.31 2.45
C VAL A 24 -0.82 -11.24 2.10
N TYR A 25 -1.29 -10.03 1.78
CA TYR A 25 -2.68 -9.82 1.38
C TYR A 25 -2.76 -9.57 -0.12
N HIS A 26 -3.39 -10.49 -0.84
CA HIS A 26 -3.55 -10.46 -2.29
C HIS A 26 -4.79 -9.66 -2.68
N LEU A 27 -4.63 -8.34 -2.75
CA LEU A 27 -5.72 -7.40 -2.98
C LEU A 27 -6.51 -7.67 -4.27
N PHE A 28 -5.82 -8.09 -5.34
CA PHE A 28 -6.41 -8.33 -6.67
C PHE A 28 -6.55 -9.82 -7.01
N GLY A 29 -6.62 -10.67 -5.98
CA GLY A 29 -6.73 -12.12 -6.13
C GLY A 29 -5.40 -12.83 -6.32
N ILE A 30 -5.49 -14.15 -6.48
CA ILE A 30 -4.36 -15.07 -6.64
C ILE A 30 -4.50 -15.86 -7.93
N LEU A 31 -3.40 -16.12 -8.63
CA LEU A 31 -3.43 -16.85 -9.90
C LEU A 31 -3.94 -18.29 -9.77
N ALA A 32 -3.79 -18.88 -8.59
CA ALA A 32 -4.31 -20.21 -8.30
C ALA A 32 -5.85 -20.26 -8.25
N GLU A 33 -6.51 -19.10 -8.08
CA GLU A 33 -7.96 -18.97 -8.05
C GLU A 33 -8.40 -17.91 -9.08
N PRO A 34 -8.63 -18.31 -10.35
CA PRO A 34 -8.95 -17.38 -11.43
C PRO A 34 -10.16 -16.48 -11.15
N ASP A 35 -11.16 -16.99 -10.44
CA ASP A 35 -12.40 -16.24 -10.13
C ASP A 35 -12.17 -15.10 -9.12
N SER A 36 -11.03 -15.12 -8.41
CA SER A 36 -10.62 -14.05 -7.51
C SER A 36 -9.90 -12.90 -8.20
N LEU A 37 -9.45 -13.11 -9.44
CA LEU A 37 -8.57 -12.17 -10.14
C LEU A 37 -9.33 -10.92 -10.59
N VAL A 38 -8.72 -9.76 -10.36
CA VAL A 38 -9.20 -8.47 -10.84
C VAL A 38 -8.36 -8.08 -12.06
N LEU A 39 -8.82 -8.44 -13.26
CA LEU A 39 -8.04 -8.29 -14.50
C LEU A 39 -8.64 -7.28 -15.47
N THR A 40 -9.95 -7.37 -15.71
CA THR A 40 -10.62 -6.51 -16.67
C THR A 40 -10.92 -5.14 -16.07
N GLU A 41 -11.24 -4.18 -16.94
CA GLU A 41 -11.68 -2.85 -16.51
C GLU A 41 -12.97 -2.94 -15.67
N ASP A 42 -13.91 -3.79 -16.08
CA ASP A 42 -15.16 -4.04 -15.34
C ASP A 42 -14.88 -4.64 -13.96
N ASP A 43 -13.97 -5.62 -13.86
CA ASP A 43 -13.56 -6.20 -12.58
C ASP A 43 -12.97 -5.13 -11.65
N HIS A 44 -12.14 -4.22 -12.19
CA HIS A 44 -11.56 -3.12 -11.43
C HIS A 44 -12.64 -2.17 -10.90
N PHE A 45 -13.62 -1.79 -11.72
CA PHE A 45 -14.71 -0.93 -11.28
C PHE A 45 -15.55 -1.59 -10.21
N ASP A 46 -15.91 -2.85 -10.38
CA ASP A 46 -16.70 -3.59 -9.41
C ASP A 46 -15.93 -3.79 -8.10
N PHE A 47 -14.63 -4.09 -8.20
CA PHE A 47 -13.74 -4.20 -7.06
C PHE A 47 -13.68 -2.90 -6.25
N LEU A 48 -13.39 -1.77 -6.90
CA LEU A 48 -13.31 -0.47 -6.25
C LEU A 48 -14.63 -0.05 -5.62
N ARG A 49 -15.76 -0.35 -6.28
CA ARG A 49 -17.10 -0.12 -5.75
C ARG A 49 -17.36 -0.93 -4.47
N ARG A 50 -16.91 -2.19 -4.43
CA ARG A 50 -17.06 -3.09 -3.26
C ARG A 50 -16.17 -2.64 -2.11
N VAL A 51 -14.88 -2.43 -2.34
CA VAL A 51 -13.92 -2.02 -1.31
C VAL A 51 -14.28 -0.66 -0.68
N SER A 52 -14.74 0.29 -1.50
CA SER A 52 -15.16 1.61 -0.99
C SER A 52 -16.44 1.58 -0.14
N ARG A 53 -17.27 0.54 -0.29
CA ARG A 53 -18.58 0.40 0.39
C ARG A 53 -18.54 -0.58 1.56
N VAL A 54 -17.62 -1.53 1.55
CA VAL A 54 -17.50 -2.58 2.55
C VAL A 54 -16.06 -2.61 3.06
N PRO A 55 -15.71 -1.73 4.02
CA PRO A 55 -14.37 -1.73 4.62
C PRO A 55 -13.98 -3.07 5.26
N ALA A 56 -14.96 -3.92 5.60
CA ALA A 56 -14.76 -5.25 6.18
C ALA A 56 -14.18 -6.28 5.19
N LEU A 57 -14.15 -5.99 3.88
CA LEU A 57 -13.48 -6.86 2.90
C LEU A 57 -11.96 -6.91 3.11
N VAL A 58 -11.39 -5.88 3.73
CA VAL A 58 -9.98 -5.85 4.11
C VAL A 58 -9.87 -6.28 5.58
N PRO A 59 -9.09 -7.33 5.90
CA PRO A 59 -8.93 -7.79 7.28
C PRO A 59 -8.48 -6.68 8.22
N LEU A 60 -8.96 -6.70 9.47
CA LEU A 60 -8.66 -5.65 10.46
C LEU A 60 -7.15 -5.41 10.61
N ALA A 61 -6.35 -6.47 10.69
CA ALA A 61 -4.90 -6.37 10.80
C ALA A 61 -4.25 -5.60 9.63
N VAL A 62 -4.78 -5.77 8.41
CA VAL A 62 -4.29 -5.03 7.23
C VAL A 62 -4.70 -3.57 7.34
N ARG A 63 -5.93 -3.26 7.76
CA ARG A 63 -6.40 -1.87 7.94
C ARG A 63 -5.61 -1.13 9.02
N GLU A 64 -5.33 -1.79 10.14
CA GLU A 64 -4.52 -1.23 11.23
C GLU A 64 -3.09 -0.96 10.76
N ALA A 65 -2.46 -1.92 10.07
CA ALA A 65 -1.14 -1.72 9.49
C ALA A 65 -1.13 -0.55 8.49
N LEU A 66 -2.14 -0.46 7.62
CA LEU A 66 -2.28 0.66 6.69
C LEU A 66 -2.43 2.02 7.39
N ALA A 67 -2.95 2.06 8.62
CA ALA A 67 -3.20 3.30 9.36
C ALA A 67 -2.07 3.70 10.33
N ASP A 68 -1.34 2.74 10.88
CA ASP A 68 -0.41 2.94 12.01
C ASP A 68 1.02 2.46 11.72
N THR A 69 1.41 2.35 10.44
CA THR A 69 2.78 2.02 10.04
C THR A 69 3.27 2.92 8.90
N ALA A 70 4.60 2.95 8.71
CA ALA A 70 5.21 3.53 7.52
C ALA A 70 4.91 2.64 6.30
N LEU A 71 4.37 3.24 5.24
CA LEU A 71 3.99 2.52 4.03
C LEU A 71 5.06 2.69 2.94
N LEU A 72 5.43 1.57 2.32
CA LEU A 72 6.26 1.56 1.13
C LEU A 72 5.44 1.04 -0.06
N LEU A 73 5.24 1.89 -1.06
CA LEU A 73 4.47 1.59 -2.26
C LEU A 73 5.45 1.40 -3.43
N LEU A 74 5.50 0.18 -3.99
CA LEU A 74 6.38 -0.20 -5.10
C LEU A 74 5.55 -0.80 -6.24
N GLY A 75 5.98 -0.64 -7.48
CA GLY A 75 5.32 -1.29 -8.62
C GLY A 75 4.10 -0.54 -9.17
N TYR A 76 3.72 0.60 -8.60
CA TYR A 76 2.49 1.31 -8.97
C TYR A 76 2.75 2.56 -9.81
N ARG A 77 1.85 2.77 -10.76
CA ARG A 77 1.72 3.99 -11.54
C ARG A 77 0.89 5.01 -10.77
N ILE A 78 1.53 6.03 -10.17
CA ILE A 78 0.79 7.07 -9.42
C ILE A 78 -0.14 7.91 -10.30
N ASP A 79 0.11 7.90 -11.61
CA ASP A 79 -0.73 8.56 -12.60
C ASP A 79 -2.00 7.76 -12.92
N GLY A 80 -2.03 6.45 -12.65
CA GLY A 80 -3.20 5.58 -12.81
C GLY A 80 -4.37 5.99 -11.92
N TRP A 81 -5.58 5.96 -12.48
CA TRP A 81 -6.80 6.36 -11.76
C TRP A 81 -7.17 5.32 -10.68
N ASP A 82 -6.96 4.04 -10.97
CA ASP A 82 -7.20 2.88 -10.14
C ASP A 82 -6.39 2.95 -8.84
N PHE A 83 -5.09 3.25 -8.94
CA PHE A 83 -4.24 3.49 -7.77
C PHE A 83 -4.76 4.67 -6.94
N ARG A 84 -5.10 5.81 -7.58
CA ARG A 84 -5.58 6.99 -6.84
C ARG A 84 -6.90 6.72 -6.13
N VAL A 85 -7.82 5.96 -6.73
CA VAL A 85 -9.09 5.59 -6.10
C VAL A 85 -8.84 4.59 -4.97
N LEU A 86 -8.03 3.56 -5.20
CA LEU A 86 -7.67 2.59 -4.17
C LEU A 86 -7.02 3.27 -2.98
N TYR A 87 -6.00 4.10 -3.23
CA TYR A 87 -5.31 4.92 -2.25
C TYR A 87 -6.33 5.74 -1.44
N ARG A 88 -7.22 6.48 -2.10
CA ARG A 88 -8.24 7.27 -1.40
C ARG A 88 -9.19 6.39 -0.59
N SER A 89 -9.62 5.25 -1.11
CA SER A 89 -10.58 4.36 -0.42
C SER A 89 -9.98 3.68 0.81
N LEU A 90 -8.75 3.17 0.72
CA LEU A 90 -8.11 2.40 1.79
C LEU A 90 -7.37 3.29 2.79
N LEU A 91 -6.84 4.41 2.32
CA LEU A 91 -5.88 5.21 3.09
C LEU A 91 -6.47 6.53 3.61
N GLN A 92 -7.65 6.95 3.14
CA GLN A 92 -8.35 8.14 3.67
C GLN A 92 -9.52 7.82 4.60
N GLN A 93 -9.99 6.56 4.70
CA GLN A 93 -11.22 6.30 5.45
C GLN A 93 -11.05 6.30 6.97
N GLU A 94 -9.89 5.94 7.54
CA GLU A 94 -9.69 5.94 9.00
C GLU A 94 -8.21 6.24 9.37
N GLY A 95 -7.99 7.07 10.41
CA GLY A 95 -6.66 7.24 11.03
C GLY A 95 -5.73 8.34 10.48
N ARG A 96 -6.20 9.26 9.63
CA ARG A 96 -5.37 10.36 9.06
C ARG A 96 -4.51 11.10 10.11
N ALA A 97 -5.05 11.34 11.30
CA ALA A 97 -4.32 12.01 12.39
C ALA A 97 -3.23 11.17 13.07
N ARG A 98 -3.30 9.84 12.97
CA ARG A 98 -2.22 8.93 13.44
C ARG A 98 -1.17 8.72 12.35
N ARG A 99 -1.59 8.71 11.09
CA ARG A 99 -0.73 8.43 9.94
C ARG A 99 0.23 9.54 9.55
N SER A 100 -0.11 10.80 9.81
CA SER A 100 0.80 11.93 9.59
C SER A 100 2.09 11.86 10.43
N LYS A 101 2.20 10.87 11.33
CA LYS A 101 3.39 10.57 12.13
C LYS A 101 4.35 9.59 11.44
N TYR A 102 3.95 8.94 10.35
CA TYR A 102 4.76 7.95 9.65
C TYR A 102 5.09 8.40 8.23
N ALA A 103 6.30 8.08 7.78
CA ALA A 103 6.71 8.33 6.41
C ALA A 103 6.01 7.33 5.47
N ASN A 104 5.31 7.84 4.46
CA ASN A 104 4.80 7.03 3.36
C ASN A 104 5.66 7.33 2.14
N ILE A 105 6.26 6.31 1.53
CA ILE A 105 7.16 6.49 0.38
C ILE A 105 6.58 5.74 -0.82
N ALA A 106 6.43 6.45 -1.94
CA ALA A 106 6.10 5.85 -3.24
C ALA A 106 7.37 5.75 -4.09
N GLY A 107 7.84 4.52 -4.32
CA GLY A 107 9.12 4.19 -4.96
C GLY A 107 9.07 4.05 -6.49
N GLN A 108 8.00 4.49 -7.13
CA GLN A 108 7.91 4.47 -8.58
C GLN A 108 7.11 5.66 -9.05
N VAL A 109 7.76 6.49 -9.86
CA VAL A 109 7.26 7.06 -11.12
C VAL A 109 8.44 7.85 -11.66
N SER A 110 9.01 7.42 -12.78
CA SER A 110 9.58 8.40 -13.69
C SER A 110 8.41 8.83 -14.59
N PRO A 111 7.98 10.11 -14.57
CA PRO A 111 7.24 10.63 -15.68
C PRO A 111 8.28 10.75 -16.79
N ASP A 112 8.51 9.64 -17.48
CA ASP A 112 9.42 9.61 -18.60
C ASP A 112 8.86 10.55 -19.67
N GLU A 113 9.77 11.21 -20.38
CA GLU A 113 9.45 12.16 -21.46
C GLU A 113 8.54 11.50 -22.53
N ASP A 114 8.57 10.17 -22.61
CA ASP A 114 7.76 9.35 -23.51
C ASP A 114 6.25 9.32 -23.14
N TYR A 115 5.90 9.55 -21.87
CA TYR A 115 4.51 9.44 -21.39
C TYR A 115 3.87 10.79 -21.05
N PHE A 116 4.66 11.83 -20.75
CA PHE A 116 4.15 13.13 -20.36
C PHE A 116 4.66 14.23 -21.28
N LEU A 117 3.74 14.95 -21.93
CA LEU A 117 4.06 16.14 -22.72
C LEU A 117 4.77 17.24 -21.90
N LEU A 118 4.56 17.27 -20.58
CA LEU A 118 5.12 18.26 -19.65
C LEU A 118 5.59 17.59 -18.33
N PRO A 119 6.71 16.83 -18.33
CA PRO A 119 7.14 16.00 -17.20
C PRO A 119 7.32 16.79 -15.90
N THR A 120 7.94 17.96 -15.95
CA THR A 120 8.18 18.81 -14.78
C THR A 120 6.89 19.33 -14.13
N GLN A 121 5.85 19.55 -14.93
CA GLN A 121 4.56 19.99 -14.42
C GLN A 121 3.78 18.82 -13.82
N ALA A 122 3.88 17.64 -14.44
CA ALA A 122 3.33 16.40 -13.90
C ALA A 122 3.96 16.07 -12.53
N ARG A 123 5.29 16.16 -12.40
CA ARG A 123 5.99 15.95 -11.11
C ARG A 123 5.43 16.85 -10.01
N ARG A 124 5.36 18.17 -10.28
CA ARG A 124 4.81 19.14 -9.33
C ARG A 124 3.33 18.91 -8.99
N TYR A 125 2.54 18.43 -9.94
CA TYR A 125 1.13 18.10 -9.70
C TYR A 125 1.01 16.91 -8.74
N PHE A 126 1.82 15.87 -8.95
CA PHE A 126 1.83 14.70 -8.08
C PHE A 126 2.37 15.02 -6.70
N GLU A 127 3.50 15.70 -6.59
CA GLU A 127 4.04 16.20 -5.31
C GLU A 127 2.96 16.93 -4.53
N ARG A 128 2.28 17.93 -5.10
CA ARG A 128 1.21 18.65 -4.40
C ARG A 128 0.03 17.77 -4.00
N SER A 129 -0.35 16.83 -4.87
CA SER A 129 -1.49 15.95 -4.63
C SER A 129 -1.21 14.93 -3.51
N PHE A 130 0.05 14.54 -3.34
CA PHE A 130 0.51 13.52 -2.39
C PHE A 130 1.12 14.11 -1.11
N ASP A 131 1.67 15.33 -1.16
CA ASP A 131 2.10 16.14 0.00
C ASP A 131 0.94 16.39 0.97
N ALA A 132 -0.26 16.64 0.43
CA ALA A 132 -1.47 16.79 1.25
C ALA A 132 -1.82 15.54 2.09
N ASN A 133 -1.14 14.42 1.82
CA ASN A 133 -1.39 13.11 2.41
C ASN A 133 -0.11 12.45 2.97
N ASP A 134 0.93 13.23 3.26
CA ASP A 134 2.17 12.77 3.91
C ASP A 134 2.90 11.65 3.14
N ILE A 135 2.86 11.69 1.81
CA ILE A 135 3.63 10.78 0.93
C ILE A 135 4.81 11.52 0.31
N SER A 136 6.02 10.99 0.53
CA SER A 136 7.21 11.33 -0.23
C SER A 136 7.29 10.48 -1.50
N ILE A 137 7.60 11.12 -2.63
CA ILE A 137 7.72 10.46 -3.92
C ILE A 137 9.20 10.31 -4.27
N PHE A 138 9.62 9.10 -4.62
CA PHE A 138 10.92 8.86 -5.24
C PHE A 138 10.78 8.90 -6.76
N TRP A 139 11.52 9.82 -7.39
CA TRP A 139 11.54 10.00 -8.83
C TRP A 139 12.61 9.09 -9.46
N GLY A 140 12.22 7.88 -9.85
CA GLY A 140 13.11 6.91 -10.49
C GLY A 140 12.41 5.57 -10.76
N SER A 141 13.18 4.59 -11.24
CA SER A 141 12.69 3.21 -11.37
C SER A 141 12.62 2.50 -10.02
N VAL A 142 11.87 1.40 -9.95
CA VAL A 142 11.83 0.54 -8.75
C VAL A 142 13.21 -0.04 -8.45
N ASP A 143 14.00 -0.36 -9.48
CA ASP A 143 15.38 -0.83 -9.33
C ASP A 143 16.29 0.22 -8.70
N ASP A 144 16.17 1.48 -9.14
CA ASP A 144 16.94 2.58 -8.57
C ASP A 144 16.55 2.83 -7.12
N PHE A 145 15.25 2.85 -6.83
CA PHE A 145 14.73 2.98 -5.47
C PHE A 145 15.25 1.88 -4.55
N THR A 146 15.15 0.62 -4.99
CA THR A 146 15.57 -0.55 -4.19
C THR A 146 17.07 -0.51 -3.93
N ARG A 147 17.87 -0.14 -4.95
CA ARG A 147 19.32 0.00 -4.82
C ARG A 147 19.69 1.06 -3.78
N GLU A 148 19.06 2.23 -3.85
CA GLU A 148 19.32 3.32 -2.90
C GLU A 148 18.84 2.98 -1.48
N LEU A 149 17.65 2.39 -1.35
CA LEU A 149 17.12 1.95 -0.06
C LEU A 149 18.06 0.96 0.62
N LEU A 150 18.57 -0.04 -0.12
CA LEU A 150 19.52 -1.02 0.43
C LEU A 150 20.85 -0.36 0.85
N ALA A 151 21.36 0.59 0.06
CA ALA A 151 22.57 1.32 0.40
C ALA A 151 22.40 2.15 1.69
N GLN A 152 21.26 2.83 1.83
CA GLN A 152 20.96 3.62 3.03
C GLN A 152 20.72 2.72 4.26
N LEU A 153 20.04 1.59 4.11
CA LEU A 153 19.84 0.62 5.20
C LEU A 153 21.14 0.00 5.68
N ALA A 154 22.09 -0.25 4.78
CA ALA A 154 23.42 -0.77 5.14
C ALA A 154 24.29 0.27 5.86
N ALA A 155 24.11 1.56 5.55
CA ALA A 155 24.81 2.66 6.20
C ALA A 155 24.14 3.12 7.51
N ALA A 156 22.86 2.79 7.71
CA ALA A 156 22.11 3.16 8.90
C ALA A 156 22.55 2.33 10.13
N PRO A 157 22.63 2.94 11.33
CA PRO A 157 22.81 2.18 12.56
C PRO A 157 21.63 1.21 12.75
N ALA A 158 21.90 0.07 13.41
CA ALA A 158 20.89 -0.96 13.65
C ALA A 158 19.62 -0.31 14.25
N PRO A 159 18.43 -0.59 13.68
CA PRO A 159 17.21 0.00 14.17
C PRO A 159 17.01 -0.41 15.64
N ALA A 160 16.58 0.54 16.47
CA ALA A 160 16.09 0.21 17.80
C ALA A 160 15.01 -0.88 17.67
N PRO A 161 15.01 -1.91 18.53
CA PRO A 161 14.00 -2.95 18.45
C PRO A 161 12.62 -2.30 18.42
N PRO A 162 11.70 -2.76 17.55
CA PRO A 162 10.38 -2.16 17.45
C PRO A 162 9.79 -2.17 18.86
N GLU A 163 9.47 -0.98 19.36
CA GLU A 163 8.79 -0.82 20.64
C GLU A 163 7.47 -1.56 20.45
N ARG A 164 7.40 -2.80 20.96
CA ARG A 164 6.20 -3.62 20.89
C ARG A 164 5.08 -2.71 21.36
N ALA A 165 4.09 -2.46 20.50
CA ALA A 165 2.90 -1.72 20.85
C ALA A 165 2.40 -2.31 22.16
N ALA A 166 2.72 -1.60 23.25
CA ALA A 166 2.66 -2.17 24.58
C ALA A 166 1.20 -2.43 24.86
N SER A 167 0.82 -3.71 24.89
CA SER A 167 -0.29 -4.27 25.64
C SER A 167 -1.36 -3.25 26.04
N ARG A 168 -2.12 -2.70 25.09
CA ARG A 168 -3.32 -1.93 25.41
C ARG A 168 -4.52 -2.87 25.44
N ARG A 169 -4.49 -3.79 26.41
CA ARG A 169 -5.73 -4.29 27.02
C ARG A 169 -6.33 -3.12 27.79
N ARG A 170 -7.47 -2.62 27.33
CA ARG A 170 -8.59 -2.15 28.17
C ARG A 170 -9.83 -2.00 27.32
#